data_AF-A0A9E2AA12-F1
#
_entry.id   AF-A0A9E2AA12-F1
#
_cell.length_a   1.000
_cell.length_b   1.000
_cell.length_c   1.000
_cell.angle_alpha   90.00
_cell.angle_beta   90.00
_cell.angle_gamma   90.00
#
_symmetry.space_group_name_H-M   'P 1'
#
loop_
_entity.id
_entity.type
_entity.pdbx_description
1 polymer ?
#
loop_
_entity_poly.entity_id
_entity_poly.type
_entity_poly.pdbx_seq_one_letter_code
_entity_poly.pdbx_strand_id
1 'polypeptide(L)'
;MDEQPKPGANRTVKQLIGDGARVLPEKSHGWFRRWFRKVWKVRGGGLYALGFAVTFIYFEVGSLSDDLLGIGSLFNGQAIEFVIQFFIDSFTNTLKAFIWPVSVVQLAPPWGAVGLGIAFVGFTRYLKSPLEKWMFADAPEASADAE
;
A
#
# COMPACT_ATOMS: atom_id res chain seq x y z
N MET A 1 -4.18 -56.14 -2.33
CA MET A 1 -4.44 -55.51 -1.02
C MET A 1 -4.39 -54.02 -1.25
N ASP A 2 -5.55 -53.41 -1.47
CA ASP A 2 -5.68 -51.97 -1.73
C ASP A 2 -5.60 -51.21 -0.39
N GLU A 3 -4.52 -50.44 -0.22
CA GLU A 3 -4.33 -49.59 0.94
C GLU A 3 -5.12 -48.29 0.75
N GLN A 4 -6.32 -48.23 1.32
CA GLN A 4 -7.16 -47.03 1.38
C GLN A 4 -6.42 -45.90 2.12
N PRO A 5 -6.35 -44.67 1.58
CA PRO A 5 -5.67 -43.57 2.24
C PRO A 5 -6.42 -43.15 3.52
N LYS A 6 -5.70 -43.07 4.65
CA LYS A 6 -6.23 -42.76 5.98
C LYS A 6 -7.06 -41.46 5.98
N PRO A 7 -8.30 -41.45 6.52
CA PRO A 7 -9.27 -40.35 6.41
C PRO A 7 -8.95 -39.09 7.25
N GLY A 8 -7.73 -38.97 7.80
CA GLY A 8 -7.33 -37.87 8.68
C GLY A 8 -6.48 -36.78 8.02
N ALA A 9 -5.74 -37.08 6.93
CA ALA A 9 -4.76 -36.14 6.38
C ALA A 9 -5.39 -34.96 5.62
N ASN A 10 -6.52 -35.19 4.95
CA ASN A 10 -7.22 -34.15 4.18
C ASN A 10 -7.93 -33.10 5.05
N ARG A 11 -8.20 -33.40 6.32
CA ARG A 11 -8.88 -32.47 7.25
C ARG A 11 -7.91 -31.41 7.77
N THR A 12 -6.68 -31.81 8.08
CA THR A 12 -5.63 -30.93 8.60
C THR A 12 -5.15 -29.92 7.57
N VAL A 13 -5.00 -30.33 6.31
CA VAL A 13 -4.58 -29.44 5.21
C VAL A 13 -5.65 -28.40 4.89
N LYS A 14 -6.94 -28.79 4.86
CA LYS A 14 -8.04 -27.83 4.65
C LYS A 14 -8.20 -26.85 5.81
N GLN A 15 -7.96 -27.27 7.05
CA GLN A 15 -7.96 -26.36 8.21
C GLN A 15 -6.76 -25.41 8.19
N LEU A 16 -5.55 -25.89 7.89
CA LEU A 16 -4.36 -25.04 7.78
C LEU A 16 -4.47 -23.99 6.65
N ILE A 17 -5.06 -24.37 5.51
CA ILE A 17 -5.33 -23.44 4.41
C ILE A 17 -6.46 -22.47 4.77
N GLY A 18 -7.52 -22.94 5.43
CA GLY A 18 -8.64 -22.13 5.88
C GLY A 18 -8.27 -21.11 6.97
N ASP A 19 -7.43 -21.51 7.92
CA ASP A 19 -6.92 -20.63 8.99
C ASP A 19 -5.85 -19.69 8.44
N GLY A 20 -4.95 -20.17 7.58
CA GLY A 20 -3.97 -19.34 6.89
C GLY A 20 -4.61 -18.24 6.04
N ALA A 21 -5.72 -18.55 5.36
CA ALA A 21 -6.45 -17.58 4.54
C ALA A 21 -7.19 -16.51 5.36
N ARG A 22 -7.58 -16.80 6.61
CA ARG A 22 -8.27 -15.84 7.51
C ARG A 22 -7.32 -14.97 8.32
N VAL A 23 -6.12 -15.45 8.63
CA VAL A 23 -5.12 -14.70 9.42
C VAL A 23 -4.41 -13.60 8.61
N LEU A 24 -4.37 -13.74 7.28
CA LEU A 24 -3.78 -12.76 6.36
C LEU A 24 -4.55 -11.40 6.30
N PRO A 25 -5.89 -11.36 6.15
CA PRO A 25 -6.62 -10.10 6.05
C PRO A 25 -6.70 -9.29 7.36
N GLU A 26 -6.70 -9.92 8.53
CA GLU A 26 -6.75 -9.16 9.81
C GLU A 26 -5.42 -8.48 10.14
N LYS A 27 -4.29 -9.10 9.80
CA LYS A 27 -2.95 -8.51 10.02
C LYS A 27 -2.57 -7.46 8.98
N SER A 28 -3.10 -7.55 7.76
CA SER A 28 -2.73 -6.65 6.65
C SER A 28 -3.18 -5.21 6.91
N HIS A 29 -4.35 -5.01 7.50
CA HIS A 29 -4.87 -3.67 7.79
C HIS A 29 -3.98 -2.90 8.79
N GLY A 30 -3.49 -3.58 9.83
CA GLY A 30 -2.57 -3.00 10.81
C GLY A 30 -1.17 -2.73 10.25
N TRP A 31 -0.68 -3.53 9.29
CA TRP A 31 0.58 -3.25 8.60
C TRP A 31 0.46 -2.03 7.69
N PHE A 32 -0.59 -1.96 6.87
CA PHE A 32 -0.83 -0.82 5.97
C PHE A 32 -0.96 0.49 6.74
N ARG A 33 -1.75 0.49 7.82
CA ARG A 33 -1.90 1.65 8.71
C ARG A 33 -0.56 2.13 9.29
N ARG A 34 0.31 1.21 9.68
CA ARG A 34 1.67 1.53 10.18
C ARG A 34 2.58 2.09 9.10
N TRP A 35 2.57 1.48 7.90
CA TRP A 35 3.30 1.99 6.74
C TRP A 35 2.83 3.41 6.38
N PHE A 36 1.52 3.61 6.25
CA PHE A 36 0.94 4.91 5.90
C PHE A 36 1.25 5.96 6.97
N ARG A 37 1.16 5.61 8.26
CA ARG A 37 1.56 6.49 9.37
C ARG A 37 3.04 6.90 9.26
N LYS A 38 3.94 5.99 8.86
CA LYS A 38 5.36 6.30 8.65
C LYS A 38 5.56 7.25 7.48
N VAL A 39 4.92 6.98 6.34
CA VAL A 39 4.94 7.87 5.17
C VAL A 39 4.42 9.26 5.55
N TRP A 40 3.28 9.31 6.27
CA TRP A 40 2.70 10.55 6.75
C TRP A 40 3.69 11.38 7.57
N LYS A 41 4.36 10.77 8.56
CA LYS A 41 5.35 11.46 9.39
C LYS A 41 6.57 11.95 8.59
N VAL A 42 7.12 11.11 7.71
CA VAL A 42 8.32 11.46 6.92
C VAL A 42 8.05 12.56 5.90
N ARG A 43 6.82 12.64 5.37
CA ARG A 43 6.43 13.60 4.34
C ARG A 43 5.88 14.92 4.88
N GLY A 44 5.87 15.11 6.21
CA GLY A 44 5.30 16.31 6.85
C GLY A 44 3.77 16.30 6.94
N GLY A 45 3.13 15.17 6.62
CA GLY A 45 1.68 14.98 6.65
C GLY A 45 0.93 15.75 5.54
N GLY A 46 -0.37 15.92 5.74
CA GLY A 46 -1.19 16.77 4.88
C GLY A 46 -1.49 16.18 3.50
N LEU A 47 -1.96 17.03 2.58
CA LEU A 47 -2.34 16.60 1.23
C LEU A 47 -1.14 16.03 0.47
N TYR A 48 0.07 16.56 0.70
CA TYR A 48 1.28 16.08 0.05
C TYR A 48 1.57 14.62 0.40
N ALA A 49 1.52 14.26 1.69
CA ALA A 49 1.74 12.88 2.13
C ALA A 49 0.65 11.92 1.62
N LEU A 50 -0.62 12.35 1.62
CA LEU A 50 -1.71 11.57 1.08
C LEU A 50 -1.54 11.34 -0.43
N GLY A 51 -1.28 12.41 -1.19
CA GLY A 51 -1.08 12.34 -2.63
C GLY A 51 0.13 11.49 -3.01
N PHE A 52 1.23 11.58 -2.24
CA PHE A 52 2.37 10.69 -2.40
C PHE A 52 1.96 9.22 -2.24
N ALA A 53 1.26 8.88 -1.15
CA ALA A 53 0.87 7.50 -0.89
C ALA A 53 -0.10 6.96 -1.94
N VAL A 54 -1.10 7.75 -2.34
CA VAL A 54 -2.06 7.37 -3.39
C VAL A 54 -1.36 7.16 -4.72
N THR A 55 -0.49 8.09 -5.12
CA THR A 55 0.24 8.02 -6.39
C THR A 55 1.20 6.83 -6.41
N PHE A 56 1.90 6.59 -5.30
CA PHE A 56 2.78 5.43 -5.14
C PHE A 56 2.00 4.13 -5.28
N ILE A 57 0.89 3.98 -4.54
CA ILE A 57 0.06 2.76 -4.61
C ILE A 57 -0.52 2.58 -6.02
N TYR A 58 -1.01 3.64 -6.66
CA TYR A 58 -1.56 3.58 -8.01
C TYR A 58 -0.54 3.02 -9.01
N PHE A 59 0.68 3.56 -9.00
CA PHE A 59 1.71 3.10 -9.92
C PHE A 59 2.29 1.74 -9.54
N GLU A 60 2.48 1.47 -8.25
CA GLU A 60 3.02 0.20 -7.79
C GLU A 60 2.06 -0.96 -8.06
N VAL A 61 0.76 -0.77 -7.84
CA VAL A 61 -0.25 -1.79 -8.17
C VAL A 61 -0.36 -1.97 -9.68
N GLY A 62 -0.22 -0.90 -10.46
CA GLY A 62 -0.17 -0.97 -11.92
C GLY A 62 1.00 -1.81 -12.41
N SER A 63 2.22 -1.48 -12.01
CA SER A 63 3.43 -2.21 -12.39
C SER A 63 3.40 -3.66 -11.90
N LEU A 64 2.97 -3.87 -10.64
CA LEU A 64 2.78 -5.22 -10.11
C LEU A 64 1.75 -6.01 -10.90
N SER A 65 0.66 -5.41 -11.37
CA SER A 65 -0.38 -6.15 -12.11
C SER A 65 0.10 -6.55 -13.51
N ASP A 66 0.82 -5.66 -14.19
CA ASP A 66 1.46 -5.95 -15.49
C ASP A 66 2.49 -7.08 -15.33
N ASP A 67 3.27 -7.05 -14.26
CA ASP A 67 4.27 -8.06 -13.91
C ASP A 67 3.67 -9.40 -13.44
N LEU A 68 2.60 -9.35 -12.63
CA LEU A 68 1.94 -10.54 -12.04
C LEU A 68 1.24 -11.38 -13.11
N LEU A 69 0.64 -10.74 -14.12
CA LEU A 69 0.10 -11.42 -15.30
C LEU A 69 1.21 -12.04 -16.16
N GLY A 70 2.46 -11.60 -15.99
CA GLY A 70 3.66 -12.14 -16.59
C GLY A 70 4.33 -13.30 -15.83
N ILE A 71 3.85 -13.71 -14.64
CA ILE A 71 4.47 -14.74 -13.77
C ILE A 71 4.76 -16.08 -14.48
N GLY A 72 4.07 -16.38 -15.59
CA GLY A 72 4.42 -17.51 -16.45
C GLY A 72 5.87 -17.50 -16.96
N SER A 73 6.53 -16.33 -17.05
CA SER A 73 7.92 -16.19 -17.50
C SER A 73 8.95 -16.47 -16.39
N LEU A 74 8.59 -16.36 -15.11
CA LEU A 74 9.51 -16.58 -13.98
C LEU A 74 9.98 -18.03 -13.88
N PHE A 75 9.15 -18.97 -14.31
CA PHE A 75 9.47 -20.39 -14.36
C PHE A 75 10.37 -20.78 -15.56
N ASN A 76 10.64 -19.84 -16.48
CA ASN A 76 11.46 -20.05 -17.67
C ASN A 76 12.91 -19.53 -17.52
N GLY A 77 13.38 -19.22 -16.30
CA GLY A 77 14.77 -18.80 -16.03
C GLY A 77 15.02 -17.29 -16.04
N GLN A 78 13.96 -16.47 -16.16
CA GLN A 78 14.04 -15.02 -16.27
C GLN A 78 13.89 -14.27 -14.93
N ALA A 79 14.06 -14.99 -13.81
CA ALA A 79 13.82 -14.46 -12.46
C ALA A 79 14.73 -13.27 -12.11
N ILE A 80 15.99 -13.25 -12.58
CA ILE A 80 16.92 -12.15 -12.29
C ILE A 80 16.47 -10.86 -12.98
N GLU A 81 16.08 -10.95 -14.25
CA GLU A 81 15.61 -9.79 -15.02
C GLU A 81 14.31 -9.23 -14.43
N PHE A 82 13.37 -10.10 -14.04
CA PHE A 82 12.17 -9.69 -13.32
C PHE A 82 12.48 -8.93 -12.04
N VAL A 83 13.39 -9.45 -11.20
CA VAL A 83 13.75 -8.79 -9.94
C VAL A 83 14.36 -7.42 -10.21
N ILE A 84 15.25 -7.31 -11.20
CA ILE A 84 15.87 -6.03 -11.58
C ILE A 84 14.81 -5.04 -12.08
N GLN A 85 13.92 -5.45 -12.97
CA GLN A 85 12.84 -4.61 -13.49
C GLN A 85 11.90 -4.15 -12.37
N PHE A 86 11.48 -5.08 -11.50
CA PHE A 86 10.68 -4.77 -10.32
C PHE A 86 11.33 -3.67 -9.47
N PHE A 87 12.64 -3.77 -9.17
CA PHE A 87 13.34 -2.73 -8.42
C PHE A 87 13.40 -1.38 -9.15
N ILE A 88 13.66 -1.39 -10.46
CA ILE A 88 13.72 -0.18 -11.28
C ILE A 88 12.35 0.51 -11.33
N ASP A 89 11.28 -0.27 -11.50
CA ASP A 89 9.92 0.23 -11.57
C ASP A 89 9.45 0.76 -10.23
N SER A 90 9.67 0.04 -9.12
CA SER A 90 9.35 0.54 -7.77
C SER A 90 10.12 1.84 -7.46
N PHE A 91 11.38 1.95 -7.88
CA PHE A 91 12.16 3.17 -7.72
C PHE A 91 11.60 4.32 -8.56
N THR A 92 11.29 4.06 -9.83
CA THR A 92 10.70 5.05 -10.75
C THR A 92 9.32 5.52 -10.27
N ASN A 93 8.50 4.60 -9.80
CA ASN A 93 7.18 4.88 -9.21
C ASN A 93 7.31 5.75 -7.96
N THR A 94 8.34 5.50 -7.15
CA THR A 94 8.67 6.35 -6.00
C THR A 94 9.00 7.77 -6.44
N LEU A 95 9.84 7.94 -7.47
CA LEU A 95 10.19 9.26 -8.02
C LEU A 95 8.96 9.97 -8.60
N LYS A 96 8.11 9.26 -9.34
CA LYS A 96 6.84 9.80 -9.85
C LYS A 96 5.92 10.25 -8.72
N ALA A 97 5.84 9.47 -7.64
CA ALA A 97 5.07 9.83 -6.47
C ALA A 97 5.62 11.08 -5.76
N PHE A 98 6.92 11.37 -5.81
CA PHE A 98 7.48 12.61 -5.26
C PHE A 98 7.01 13.86 -6.01
N ILE A 99 6.90 13.76 -7.33
CA ILE A 99 6.54 14.87 -8.22
C ILE A 99 5.03 14.92 -8.53
N TRP A 100 4.21 14.14 -7.82
CA TRP A 100 2.78 14.02 -8.07
C TRP A 100 2.03 15.36 -8.22
N PRO A 101 2.31 16.44 -7.46
CA PRO A 101 1.58 17.70 -7.62
C PRO A 101 1.86 18.33 -8.98
N VAL A 102 3.10 18.21 -9.46
CA VAL A 102 3.52 18.69 -10.78
C VAL A 102 2.76 17.92 -11.87
N SER A 103 2.65 16.60 -11.72
CA SER A 103 1.90 15.76 -12.65
C SER A 103 0.41 16.18 -12.74
N VAL A 104 -0.22 16.54 -11.62
CA VAL A 104 -1.61 17.05 -11.62
C VAL A 104 -1.73 18.40 -12.33
N VAL A 105 -0.80 19.32 -12.08
CA VAL A 105 -0.79 20.63 -12.72
C VAL A 105 -0.59 20.49 -14.24
N GLN A 106 0.32 19.62 -14.67
CA GLN A 106 0.63 19.36 -16.07
C GLN A 106 -0.49 18.63 -16.82
N LEU A 107 -1.35 17.88 -16.12
CA LEU A 107 -2.45 17.16 -16.74
C LEU A 107 -3.44 18.10 -17.43
N ALA A 108 -3.70 19.28 -16.85
CA ALA A 108 -4.65 20.25 -17.41
C ALA A 108 -4.31 21.69 -17.02
N PRO A 109 -3.29 22.35 -17.62
CA PRO A 109 -2.99 23.74 -17.28
C PRO A 109 -4.11 24.70 -17.74
N PRO A 110 -4.50 25.72 -16.94
CA PRO A 110 -4.15 26.00 -15.54
C PRO A 110 -5.05 25.28 -14.51
N TRP A 111 -6.10 24.59 -14.97
CA TRP A 111 -7.12 23.94 -14.14
C TRP A 111 -6.57 22.91 -13.15
N GLY A 112 -5.46 22.24 -13.46
CA GLY A 112 -4.78 21.31 -12.56
C GLY A 112 -4.29 22.00 -11.29
N ALA A 113 -3.78 23.23 -11.40
CA ALA A 113 -3.38 24.03 -10.24
C ALA A 113 -4.60 24.48 -9.41
N VAL A 114 -5.68 24.89 -10.08
CA VAL A 114 -6.95 25.25 -9.42
C VAL A 114 -7.52 24.05 -8.66
N GLY A 115 -7.56 22.88 -9.32
CA GLY A 115 -7.99 21.62 -8.73
C GLY A 115 -7.13 21.21 -7.53
N LEU A 116 -5.81 21.38 -7.62
CA LEU A 116 -4.89 21.13 -6.50
C LEU A 116 -5.19 22.04 -5.30
N GLY A 117 -5.48 23.33 -5.56
CA GLY A 117 -5.88 24.30 -4.54
C GLY A 117 -7.20 23.89 -3.85
N ILE A 118 -8.22 23.52 -4.63
CA ILE A 118 -9.51 23.04 -4.11
C ILE A 118 -9.31 21.76 -3.29
N ALA A 119 -8.54 20.80 -3.81
CA ALA A 119 -8.22 19.57 -3.11
C ALA A 119 -7.50 19.83 -1.79
N PHE A 120 -6.59 20.81 -1.74
CA PHE A 120 -5.90 21.20 -0.51
C PHE A 120 -6.86 21.75 0.55
N VAL A 121 -7.76 22.65 0.16
CA VAL A 121 -8.76 23.21 1.06
C VAL A 121 -9.71 22.13 1.55
N GLY A 122 -10.26 21.32 0.63
CA GLY A 122 -11.17 20.22 0.96
C GLY A 122 -10.51 19.19 1.86
N PHE A 123 -9.28 18.80 1.56
CA PHE A 123 -8.53 17.87 2.38
C PHE A 123 -8.31 18.40 3.80
N THR A 124 -7.85 19.64 3.93
CA THR A 124 -7.53 20.25 5.23
C THR A 124 -8.79 20.36 6.10
N ARG A 125 -9.94 20.64 5.48
CA ARG A 125 -11.20 20.85 6.18
C ARG A 125 -11.93 19.56 6.53
N TYR A 126 -11.85 18.53 5.68
CA TYR A 126 -12.68 17.32 5.81
C TYR A 126 -11.90 16.03 6.03
N LEU A 127 -10.75 15.83 5.37
CA LEU A 127 -10.06 14.54 5.35
C LEU A 127 -8.93 14.45 6.39
N LYS A 128 -8.27 15.57 6.69
CA LYS A 128 -7.13 15.58 7.62
C LYS A 128 -7.49 14.99 8.99
N SER A 129 -8.56 15.48 9.61
CA SER A 129 -8.93 15.04 10.97
C SER A 129 -9.34 13.56 11.03
N PRO A 130 -10.21 13.03 10.15
CA PRO A 130 -10.51 11.60 10.11
C PRO A 130 -9.27 10.74 9.88
N LEU A 131 -8.38 11.14 8.97
CA LEU A 131 -7.16 10.39 8.66
C LEU A 131 -6.20 10.35 9.85
N GLU A 132 -5.98 11.47 10.53
CA GLU A 132 -5.12 11.52 11.72
C GLU A 132 -5.72 10.67 12.85
N LYS A 133 -7.03 10.78 13.10
CA LYS A 133 -7.72 9.92 14.09
C LYS A 133 -7.54 8.44 13.75
N TRP A 134 -7.82 8.05 12.50
CA TRP A 134 -7.62 6.68 12.05
C TRP A 134 -6.16 6.26 12.22
N MET A 135 -5.19 7.05 11.77
CA MET A 135 -3.77 6.72 11.89
C MET A 135 -3.30 6.58 13.33
N PHE A 136 -3.77 7.42 14.25
CA PHE A 136 -3.22 7.53 15.60
C PHE A 136 -4.11 6.99 16.73
N ALA A 137 -5.25 6.36 16.43
CA ALA A 137 -6.17 5.84 17.45
C ALA A 137 -5.56 4.85 18.47
N ASP A 138 -4.40 4.25 18.19
CA ASP A 138 -3.72 3.31 19.11
C ASP A 138 -2.40 3.87 19.65
N ALA A 139 -2.14 5.18 19.51
CA ALA A 139 -0.99 5.79 20.16
C ALA A 139 -1.25 5.73 21.68
N PRO A 140 -0.41 5.04 22.47
CA PRO A 140 -0.56 5.10 23.92
C PRO A 140 -0.53 6.57 24.31
N GLU A 141 -1.54 7.01 25.06
CA GLU A 141 -1.52 8.33 25.67
C GLU A 141 -0.19 8.43 26.40
N ALA A 142 0.65 9.38 25.99
CA ALA A 142 1.96 9.58 26.59
C ALA A 142 1.72 9.71 28.09
N SER A 143 2.22 8.72 28.83
CA SER A 143 2.12 8.54 30.28
C SER A 143 1.87 9.86 31.00
N ALA A 144 0.63 10.04 31.46
CA ALA A 144 0.21 11.10 32.37
C ALA A 144 0.72 10.85 33.81
N ASP A 145 1.90 10.24 33.93
CA ASP A 145 2.55 9.82 35.17
C ASP A 145 3.97 10.43 35.18
N ALA A 146 4.03 11.75 35.13
CA ALA A 146 5.22 12.51 35.52
C ALA A 146 4.74 13.63 36.44
N GLU A 147 4.30 13.22 37.62
CA GLU A 147 4.17 14.08 38.81
C GLU A 147 5.32 13.75 39.78
#